data_AF-A0A401PUM2-F1
#
_entry.id   AF-A0A401PUM2-F1
#
_cell.length_a   1.000
_cell.length_b   1.000
_cell.length_c   1.000
_cell.angle_alpha   90.00
_cell.angle_beta   90.00
_cell.angle_gamma   90.00
#
_symmetry.space_group_name_H-M   'P 1'
#
loop_
_entity.id
_entity.type
_entity.pdbx_description
1 polymer ?
#
loop_
_entity_poly.entity_id
_entity_poly.type
_entity_poly.pdbx_seq_one_letter_code
_entity_poly.pdbx_strand_id
1 'polypeptide(L)'
;MLWRGICPRSRLPVGVALGVFVLCWLYVYPVYRIPDEKEIVNEILQQAKWKRNQTAIAAFRRLLEQCCDAQRLFAVTKLNSPLGKSLRFDGEFLYSLAVNNEIFSMFPQDTPFQLPLKKCSVVGNGGILKASDCGRQIDKADFVMR
;
A
#
# COMPACT_ATOMS: atom_id res chain seq x y z
N MET A 1 -30.43 60.74 18.16
CA MET A 1 -31.38 59.63 17.91
C MET A 1 -30.57 58.34 17.83
N LEU A 2 -30.58 57.52 18.89
CA LEU A 2 -29.86 56.25 18.95
C LEU A 2 -30.53 55.23 18.01
N TRP A 3 -29.87 54.85 16.92
CA TRP A 3 -30.22 53.62 16.20
C TRP A 3 -29.61 52.43 16.95
N ARG A 4 -30.42 51.75 17.76
CA ARG A 4 -30.10 50.42 18.29
C ARG A 4 -30.21 49.42 17.14
N GLY A 5 -29.07 49.00 16.59
CA GLY A 5 -28.99 47.84 15.72
C GLY A 5 -29.32 46.57 16.51
N ILE A 6 -30.58 46.15 16.50
CA ILE A 6 -31.01 44.83 16.96
C ILE A 6 -30.88 43.91 15.74
N CYS A 7 -29.76 43.18 15.63
CA CYS A 7 -29.74 41.99 14.77
C CYS A 7 -30.72 40.98 15.38
N PRO A 8 -31.80 40.58 14.68
CA PRO A 8 -32.64 39.49 15.15
C PRO A 8 -31.82 38.22 14.99
N ARG A 9 -31.31 37.68 16.10
CA ARG A 9 -30.74 36.34 16.14
C ARG A 9 -31.91 35.38 15.94
N SER A 10 -32.28 35.13 14.69
CA SER A 10 -33.24 34.09 14.34
C SER A 10 -32.68 32.78 14.86
N ARG A 11 -33.24 32.29 15.98
CA ARG A 11 -32.95 30.94 16.45
C ARG A 11 -33.49 30.02 15.36
N LEU A 12 -32.59 29.33 14.64
CA LEU A 12 -33.03 28.24 13.79
C LEU A 12 -33.91 27.32 14.66
N PRO A 13 -35.13 26.98 14.22
CA PRO A 13 -35.95 26.03 14.95
C PRO A 13 -35.14 24.75 15.11
N VAL A 14 -35.12 24.18 16.32
CA VAL A 14 -34.36 22.95 16.61
C VAL A 14 -34.72 21.84 15.61
N GLY A 15 -35.98 21.78 15.15
CA GLY A 15 -36.43 20.86 14.11
C GLY A 15 -35.76 21.07 12.74
N VAL A 16 -35.48 22.30 12.33
CA VAL A 16 -34.76 22.59 11.08
C VAL A 16 -33.29 22.21 11.21
N ALA A 17 -32.67 22.51 12.35
CA ALA A 17 -31.29 22.12 12.61
C ALA A 17 -31.12 20.59 12.65
N LEU A 18 -32.05 19.87 13.31
CA LEU A 18 -32.08 18.40 13.32
C LEU A 18 -32.33 17.82 11.92
N GLY A 19 -33.25 18.42 11.16
CA GLY A 19 -33.52 18.01 9.77
C GLY A 19 -32.29 18.14 8.87
N VAL A 20 -31.57 19.27 8.95
CA VAL A 20 -30.30 19.46 8.22
C VAL A 20 -29.23 18.48 8.67
N PHE A 21 -29.13 18.20 9.98
CA PHE A 21 -28.17 17.23 10.50
C PHE A 21 -28.47 15.81 10.01
N VAL A 22 -29.73 15.38 10.03
CA VAL A 22 -30.15 14.07 9.51
C VAL A 22 -29.93 13.96 8.00
N LEU A 23 -30.25 14.99 7.23
CA LEU A 23 -29.99 15.01 5.78
C LEU A 23 -28.48 14.95 5.47
N CYS A 24 -27.68 15.71 6.21
CA CYS A 24 -26.22 15.67 6.09
C CYS A 24 -25.69 14.28 6.49
N TRP A 25 -26.22 13.69 7.55
CA TRP A 25 -25.87 12.33 7.96
C TRP A 25 -26.27 11.30 6.89
N LEU A 26 -27.47 11.37 6.32
CA LEU A 26 -27.92 10.49 5.23
C LEU A 26 -27.12 10.67 3.93
N TYR A 27 -26.55 11.85 3.68
CA TYR A 27 -25.71 12.12 2.51
C TYR A 27 -24.25 11.69 2.72
N VAL A 28 -23.69 11.96 3.91
CA VAL A 28 -22.28 11.69 4.25
C VAL A 28 -22.09 10.22 4.65
N TYR A 29 -23.01 9.64 5.41
CA TYR A 29 -22.92 8.26 5.89
C TYR A 29 -22.70 7.23 4.78
N PRO A 30 -23.44 7.19 3.65
CA PRO A 30 -23.20 6.20 2.61
C PRO A 30 -21.85 6.37 1.89
N VAL A 31 -21.30 7.59 1.83
CA VAL A 31 -19.99 7.86 1.19
C VAL A 31 -18.83 7.38 2.06
N TYR A 32 -18.97 7.45 3.38
CA TYR A 32 -17.93 7.03 4.34
C TYR A 32 -18.25 5.74 5.09
N ARG A 33 -19.34 5.06 4.74
CA ARG A 33 -19.70 3.78 5.33
C ARG A 33 -18.71 2.73 4.87
N ILE A 34 -17.87 2.29 5.80
CA ILE A 34 -17.06 1.08 5.61
C ILE A 34 -18.04 -0.10 5.73
N PRO A 35 -18.10 -0.99 4.72
CA PRO A 35 -18.98 -2.16 4.78
C PRO A 35 -18.60 -3.04 5.96
N ASP A 36 -19.61 -3.69 6.55
CA ASP A 36 -19.36 -4.66 7.62
C ASP A 36 -18.58 -5.86 7.09
N GLU A 37 -17.84 -6.55 7.96
CA GLU A 37 -17.07 -7.74 7.57
C GLU A 37 -17.93 -8.77 6.83
N LYS A 38 -19.19 -8.96 7.27
CA LYS A 38 -20.11 -9.90 6.62
C LYS A 38 -20.51 -9.48 5.21
N GLU A 39 -20.66 -8.17 4.99
CA GLU A 39 -20.96 -7.62 3.67
C GLU A 39 -19.78 -7.85 2.73
N ILE A 40 -18.55 -7.56 3.19
CA ILE A 40 -17.32 -7.80 2.44
C ILE A 40 -17.14 -9.28 2.09
N VAL A 41 -17.31 -10.17 3.08
CA VAL A 41 -17.16 -11.62 2.86
C VAL A 41 -18.17 -12.14 1.85
N ASN A 42 -19.44 -11.72 1.95
CA ASN A 42 -20.46 -12.13 0.99
C ASN A 42 -20.13 -11.65 -0.43
N GLU A 43 -19.68 -10.41 -0.59
CA GLU A 43 -19.25 -9.90 -1.90
C GLU A 43 -18.09 -10.70 -2.47
N ILE A 44 -17.07 -11.00 -1.66
CA ILE A 44 -15.91 -11.80 -2.09
C ILE A 44 -16.35 -13.22 -2.50
N LEU A 45 -17.26 -13.84 -1.75
CA LEU A 45 -17.77 -15.17 -2.06
C LEU A 45 -18.59 -15.21 -3.36
N GLN A 46 -19.23 -14.11 -3.75
CA GLN A 46 -19.96 -14.00 -5.00
C GLN A 46 -19.06 -13.72 -6.21
N GLN A 47 -17.79 -13.31 -5.99
CA GLN A 47 -16.87 -13.08 -7.09
C GLN A 47 -16.47 -14.39 -7.78
N ALA A 48 -16.27 -14.31 -9.09
CA ALA A 48 -15.74 -15.41 -9.85
C ALA A 48 -14.32 -15.77 -9.36
N LYS A 49 -13.94 -17.04 -9.53
CA LYS A 49 -12.57 -17.50 -9.27
C LYS A 49 -11.57 -16.61 -9.99
N TRP A 50 -10.57 -16.14 -9.25
CA TRP A 50 -9.50 -15.29 -9.78
C TRP A 50 -8.81 -15.95 -10.98
N LYS A 51 -8.52 -15.16 -12.01
CA LYS A 51 -7.78 -15.58 -13.20
C LYS A 51 -6.64 -14.61 -13.46
N ARG A 52 -5.50 -15.16 -13.86
CA ARG A 52 -4.29 -14.39 -14.19
C ARG A 52 -4.53 -13.57 -15.46
N ASN A 53 -4.31 -12.25 -15.38
CA ASN A 53 -4.34 -11.35 -16.53
C ASN A 53 -2.91 -10.96 -16.93
N GLN A 54 -2.39 -11.62 -17.96
CA GLN A 54 -1.00 -11.42 -18.43
C GLN A 54 -0.74 -10.00 -18.94
N THR A 55 -1.71 -9.40 -19.62
CA THR A 55 -1.59 -8.06 -20.20
C THR A 55 -1.46 -7.00 -19.10
N ALA A 56 -2.33 -7.07 -18.09
CA ALA A 56 -2.28 -6.17 -16.94
C ALA A 56 -0.96 -6.32 -16.16
N ILE A 57 -0.49 -7.55 -15.96
CA ILE A 57 0.80 -7.82 -15.32
C ILE A 57 1.96 -7.21 -16.11
N ALA A 58 1.97 -7.37 -17.43
CA ALA A 58 3.02 -6.82 -18.29
C ALA A 58 3.01 -5.29 -18.27
N ALA A 59 1.82 -4.66 -18.30
CA ALA A 59 1.68 -3.22 -18.17
C ALA A 59 2.20 -2.71 -16.81
N PHE A 60 1.87 -3.39 -15.72
CA PHE A 60 2.32 -3.03 -14.39
C PHE A 60 3.84 -3.18 -14.23
N ARG A 61 4.45 -4.23 -14.79
CA ARG A 61 5.92 -4.39 -14.82
C ARG A 61 6.61 -3.22 -15.52
N ARG A 62 6.11 -2.82 -16.70
CA ARG A 62 6.64 -1.64 -17.40
C ARG A 62 6.53 -0.37 -16.57
N LEU A 63 5.43 -0.20 -15.85
CA LEU A 63 5.25 0.94 -14.96
C LEU A 63 6.31 0.94 -13.84
N LEU A 64 6.60 -0.20 -13.22
CA LEU A 64 7.64 -0.31 -12.19
C LEU A 64 9.06 -0.15 -12.74
N GLU A 65 9.32 -0.62 -13.96
CA GLU A 65 10.60 -0.38 -14.63
C GLU A 65 10.79 1.12 -14.91
N GLN A 66 9.74 1.80 -15.40
CA GLN A 66 9.80 3.22 -15.74
C GLN A 66 9.80 4.16 -14.54
N CYS A 67 9.09 3.83 -13.47
CA CYS A 67 8.94 4.73 -12.32
C CYS A 67 10.21 4.85 -11.49
N CYS A 68 10.94 3.74 -11.40
CA CYS A 68 11.78 3.47 -10.25
C CYS A 68 12.83 2.39 -10.52
N ASP A 69 12.91 1.82 -11.72
CA ASP A 69 13.90 0.80 -12.07
C ASP A 69 13.95 -0.34 -11.02
N ALA A 70 12.75 -0.82 -10.67
CA ALA A 70 12.55 -1.69 -9.53
C ALA A 70 13.40 -2.97 -9.59
N GLN A 71 13.71 -3.46 -10.79
CA GLN A 71 14.57 -4.62 -10.98
C GLN A 71 16.02 -4.36 -10.56
N ARG A 72 16.62 -3.22 -10.96
CA ARG A 72 18.02 -2.90 -10.60
C ARG A 72 18.16 -2.37 -9.18
N LEU A 73 17.12 -1.71 -8.67
CA LEU A 73 17.12 -1.10 -7.33
C LEU A 73 16.50 -2.01 -6.25
N PHE A 74 16.12 -3.24 -6.59
CA PHE A 74 15.54 -4.20 -5.64
C PHE A 74 16.44 -4.46 -4.43
N ALA A 75 17.75 -4.62 -4.66
CA ALA A 75 18.74 -4.85 -3.62
C ALA A 75 19.90 -3.87 -3.79
N VAL A 76 20.56 -3.52 -2.69
CA VAL A 76 21.81 -2.77 -2.72
C VAL A 76 22.92 -3.70 -3.21
N THR A 77 23.62 -3.31 -4.28
CA THR A 77 24.70 -4.08 -4.89
C THR A 77 25.94 -3.22 -5.07
N LYS A 78 27.09 -3.85 -5.29
CA LYS A 78 28.33 -3.13 -5.63
C LYS A 78 28.19 -2.29 -6.90
N LEU A 79 27.34 -2.72 -7.84
CA LEU A 79 27.07 -2.01 -9.09
C LEU A 79 26.24 -0.75 -8.88
N ASN A 80 25.15 -0.84 -8.09
CA ASN A 80 24.27 0.31 -7.89
C ASN A 80 24.73 1.23 -6.75
N SER A 81 25.63 0.77 -5.87
CA SER A 81 26.08 1.51 -4.69
C SER A 81 27.61 1.41 -4.46
N PRO A 82 28.41 2.11 -5.29
CA PRO A 82 29.87 2.14 -5.17
C PRO A 82 30.36 2.86 -3.90
N LEU A 83 31.65 2.68 -3.59
CA LEU A 83 32.35 3.40 -2.52
C LEU A 83 32.14 4.91 -2.63
N GLY A 84 31.94 5.56 -1.47
CA GLY A 84 31.66 6.99 -1.35
C GLY A 84 30.21 7.38 -1.67
N LYS A 85 29.36 6.48 -2.19
CA LYS A 85 27.95 6.81 -2.41
C LYS A 85 27.27 7.10 -1.07
N SER A 86 26.49 8.18 -1.02
CA SER A 86 25.62 8.49 0.13
C SER A 86 24.28 7.79 -0.02
N LEU A 87 23.98 6.86 0.88
CA LEU A 87 22.70 6.16 1.02
C LEU A 87 21.82 6.94 2.00
N ARG A 88 20.65 7.36 1.57
CA ARG A 88 19.68 8.04 2.43
C ARG A 88 18.76 7.01 3.08
N PHE A 89 18.42 7.23 4.34
CA PHE A 89 17.47 6.39 5.04
C PHE A 89 16.05 6.80 4.67
N ASP A 90 15.20 5.81 4.40
CA ASP A 90 13.77 6.04 4.22
C ASP A 90 13.15 6.38 5.58
N GLY A 91 12.43 7.50 5.67
CA GLY A 91 11.86 8.03 6.91
C GLY A 91 12.79 8.90 7.78
N GLU A 92 14.11 8.90 7.55
CA GLU A 92 15.10 9.69 8.31
C GLU A 92 15.86 10.68 7.41
N PHE A 93 15.18 11.76 7.02
CA PHE A 93 15.64 12.69 5.99
C PHE A 93 16.96 13.42 6.26
N LEU A 94 17.38 13.53 7.52
CA LEU A 94 18.61 14.24 7.91
C LEU A 94 19.83 13.32 7.99
N TYR A 95 19.63 12.01 7.88
CA TYR A 95 20.71 11.04 8.03
C TYR A 95 21.03 10.39 6.69
N SER A 96 22.32 10.18 6.47
CA SER A 96 22.81 9.41 5.33
C SER A 96 24.06 8.64 5.70
N LEU A 97 24.28 7.54 5.00
CA LEU A 97 25.41 6.65 5.18
C LEU A 97 26.30 6.71 3.95
N ALA A 98 27.53 7.17 4.10
CA ALA A 98 28.52 7.07 3.03
C ALA A 98 29.06 5.63 2.98
N VAL A 99 29.04 5.00 1.81
CA VAL A 99 29.54 3.64 1.60
C VAL A 99 31.07 3.64 1.78
N ASN A 100 31.54 3.02 2.85
CA ASN A 100 32.97 2.79 3.11
C ASN A 100 33.38 1.35 2.69
N ASN A 101 34.65 1.00 2.89
CA ASN A 101 35.19 -0.30 2.50
C ASN A 101 34.51 -1.47 3.23
N GLU A 102 34.23 -1.31 4.53
CA GLU A 102 33.56 -2.34 5.33
C GLU A 102 32.15 -2.61 4.78
N ILE A 103 31.36 -1.56 4.55
CA ILE A 103 30.00 -1.64 4.02
C ILE A 103 30.00 -2.22 2.60
N PHE A 104 30.87 -1.70 1.74
CA PHE A 104 30.98 -2.16 0.36
C PHE A 104 31.35 -3.64 0.27
N SER A 105 32.14 -4.17 1.21
CA SER A 105 32.52 -5.57 1.24
C SER A 105 31.33 -6.52 1.44
N MET A 106 30.29 -6.05 2.15
CA MET A 106 29.08 -6.81 2.43
C MET A 106 28.10 -6.85 1.24
N PHE A 107 28.22 -5.93 0.29
CA PHE A 107 27.30 -5.87 -0.83
C PHE A 107 27.52 -7.05 -1.80
N PRO A 108 26.45 -7.70 -2.29
CA PRO A 108 26.57 -8.66 -3.37
C PRO A 108 27.01 -7.94 -4.66
N GLN A 109 27.62 -8.70 -5.58
CA GLN A 109 28.02 -8.16 -6.88
C GLN A 109 26.79 -7.73 -7.70
N ASP A 110 25.79 -8.60 -7.74
CA ASP A 110 24.50 -8.36 -8.38
C ASP A 110 23.40 -9.07 -7.56
N THR A 111 22.15 -8.90 -7.97
CA THR A 111 20.98 -9.52 -7.36
C THR A 111 21.14 -11.05 -7.31
N PRO A 112 21.05 -11.69 -6.13
CA PRO A 112 21.45 -13.09 -5.94
C PRO A 112 20.41 -14.12 -6.40
N PHE A 113 19.44 -13.75 -7.24
CA PHE A 113 18.40 -14.67 -7.72
C PHE A 113 18.48 -14.83 -9.24
N GLN A 114 18.30 -16.07 -9.70
CA GLN A 114 18.32 -16.38 -11.12
C GLN A 114 17.00 -15.97 -11.77
N LEU A 115 17.08 -15.01 -12.69
CA LEU A 115 15.93 -14.53 -13.46
C LEU A 115 15.76 -15.35 -14.75
N PRO A 116 14.52 -15.54 -15.25
CA PRO A 116 13.26 -15.02 -14.72
C PRO A 116 12.58 -15.95 -13.70
N LEU A 117 12.02 -15.37 -12.64
CA LEU A 117 11.13 -16.08 -11.72
C LEU A 117 9.72 -16.23 -12.35
N LYS A 118 9.25 -17.46 -12.55
CA LYS A 118 7.98 -17.71 -13.26
C LYS A 118 6.77 -17.68 -12.33
N LYS A 119 6.90 -18.29 -11.15
CA LYS A 119 5.88 -18.35 -10.10
C LYS A 119 6.49 -17.96 -8.75
N CYS A 120 5.98 -16.91 -8.14
CA CYS A 120 6.44 -16.42 -6.85
C CYS A 120 5.30 -16.46 -5.81
N SER A 121 5.66 -16.63 -4.55
CA SER A 121 4.77 -16.42 -3.41
C SER A 121 5.34 -15.30 -2.53
N VAL A 122 4.55 -14.27 -2.27
CA VAL A 122 4.88 -13.19 -1.33
C VAL A 122 4.00 -13.38 -0.10
N VAL A 123 4.61 -13.67 1.03
CA VAL A 123 3.91 -14.12 2.24
C VAL A 123 4.14 -13.12 3.35
N GLY A 124 3.13 -12.29 3.62
CA GLY A 124 3.16 -11.40 4.78
C GLY A 124 2.86 -12.13 6.09
N ASN A 125 2.98 -11.42 7.22
CA ASN A 125 2.76 -11.96 8.56
C ASN A 125 1.30 -11.83 9.05
N GLY A 126 0.34 -11.88 8.13
CA GLY A 126 -1.08 -11.72 8.47
C GLY A 126 -1.62 -12.91 9.25
N GLY A 127 -2.41 -12.64 10.30
CA GLY A 127 -3.02 -13.67 11.15
C GLY A 127 -3.94 -14.64 10.40
N ILE A 128 -4.46 -14.25 9.24
CA ILE A 128 -5.27 -15.09 8.34
C ILE A 128 -4.54 -16.36 7.86
N LEU A 129 -3.20 -16.39 7.94
CA LEU A 129 -2.42 -17.58 7.60
C LEU A 129 -2.45 -18.66 8.69
N LYS A 130 -2.90 -18.34 9.90
CA LYS A 130 -2.99 -19.31 11.00
C LYS A 130 -4.05 -20.36 10.67
N ALA A 131 -3.66 -21.63 10.72
CA ALA A 131 -4.53 -22.77 10.42
C ALA A 131 -5.18 -22.73 9.03
N SER A 132 -4.54 -22.10 8.04
CA SER A 132 -5.04 -22.03 6.66
C SER A 132 -4.65 -23.23 5.78
N ASP A 133 -3.70 -24.06 6.24
CA ASP A 133 -3.07 -25.13 5.48
C ASP A 133 -2.45 -24.72 4.12
N CYS A 134 -2.24 -23.43 3.90
CA CYS A 134 -1.71 -22.88 2.64
C CYS A 134 -0.22 -23.22 2.39
N GLY A 135 0.51 -23.78 3.37
CA GLY A 135 1.95 -24.04 3.27
C GLY A 135 2.34 -24.81 2.01
N ARG A 136 1.65 -25.94 1.73
CA ARG A 136 1.88 -26.74 0.52
C ARG A 136 1.63 -25.98 -0.78
N GLN A 137 0.80 -24.95 -0.79
CA GLN A 137 0.53 -24.14 -1.97
C GLN A 137 1.59 -23.06 -2.16
N ILE A 138 2.03 -22.44 -1.05
CA ILE A 138 3.11 -21.45 -1.01
C ILE A 138 4.42 -22.07 -1.49
N ASP A 139 4.76 -23.26 -0.97
CA ASP A 139 6.04 -23.93 -1.25
C ASP A 139 6.13 -24.49 -2.69
N LYS A 140 5.03 -24.46 -3.47
CA LYS A 140 5.04 -24.78 -4.91
C LYS A 140 5.49 -23.62 -5.80
N ALA A 141 5.95 -22.50 -5.24
CA ALA A 141 6.52 -21.41 -6.00
C ALA A 141 8.00 -21.68 -6.32
N ASP A 142 8.50 -21.07 -7.40
CA ASP A 142 9.94 -21.08 -7.72
C ASP A 142 10.72 -20.20 -6.74
N PHE A 143 10.06 -19.21 -6.14
CA PHE A 143 10.63 -18.29 -5.17
C PHE A 143 9.60 -17.85 -4.14
N VAL A 144 9.99 -17.86 -2.86
CA VAL A 144 9.13 -17.47 -1.73
C VAL A 144 9.77 -16.28 -1.01
N MET A 145 9.06 -15.15 -0.99
CA MET A 145 9.39 -13.96 -0.21
C MET A 145 8.59 -13.99 1.10
N ARG A 146 9.26 -13.72 2.22
CA ARG A 146 8.69 -13.67 3.57
C ARG A 146 9.12 -12.38 4.24
#